data_AF-A0A957AJR3-F1
#
_entry.id   AF-A0A957AJR3-F1
#
_cell.length_a   1.000
_cell.length_b   1.000
_cell.length_c   1.000
_cell.angle_alpha   90.00
_cell.angle_beta   90.00
_cell.angle_gamma   90.00
#
_symmetry.space_group_name_H-M   'P 1'
#
loop_
_entity.id
_entity.type
_entity.pdbx_description
1 polymer ?
#
loop_
_entity_poly.entity_id
_entity_poly.type
_entity_poly.pdbx_seq_one_letter_code
_entity_poly.pdbx_strand_id
1 'polypeptide(L)'
;MTVRVYLAAVHVLNEPPQPGDLAAERVFVHASELPEVWVETEHQSVPERGKAVTFALARPMGIGFERITGTVERKVPKRASRAARMVRTDPAQ
;
A
#
# COMPACT_ATOMS: atom_id res chain seq x y z
N MET A 1 1.91 -2.52 -12.71
CA MET A 1 2.29 -1.14 -12.32
C MET A 1 1.73 -0.94 -10.92
N THR A 2 2.58 -0.66 -9.93
CA THR A 2 2.15 -0.51 -8.53
C THR A 2 1.62 0.91 -8.30
N VAL A 3 0.54 1.05 -7.53
CA VAL A 3 0.01 2.34 -7.10
C VAL A 3 0.13 2.45 -5.58
N ARG A 4 0.60 3.61 -5.10
CA ARG A 4 0.54 3.97 -3.69
C ARG A 4 -0.76 4.71 -3.42
N VAL A 5 -1.55 4.19 -2.50
CA VAL A 5 -2.87 4.69 -2.12
C VAL A 5 -2.76 5.22 -0.69
N TYR A 6 -2.93 6.53 -0.53
CA TYR A 6 -2.97 7.14 0.79
C TYR A 6 -4.41 7.10 1.32
N LEU A 7 -4.55 6.81 2.60
CA LEU A 7 -5.82 6.56 3.25
C LEU A 7 -6.09 7.55 4.38
N ALA A 8 -7.32 8.06 4.40
CA ALA A 8 -7.89 8.80 5.52
C ALA A 8 -8.90 7.93 6.27
N ALA A 9 -9.26 8.32 7.50
CA ALA A 9 -10.23 7.63 8.36
C ALA A 9 -9.95 6.11 8.45
N VAL A 10 -8.70 5.77 8.77
CA VAL A 10 -8.19 4.40 8.71
C VAL A 10 -8.61 3.59 9.94
N HIS A 11 -9.02 2.35 9.69
CA HIS A 11 -9.16 1.31 10.71
C HIS A 11 -8.38 0.06 10.29
N VAL A 12 -7.71 -0.58 11.24
CA VAL A 12 -7.11 -1.91 11.06
C VAL A 12 -7.99 -2.96 11.70
N LEU A 13 -8.16 -4.09 11.04
CA LEU A 13 -9.01 -5.20 11.49
C LEU A 13 -8.18 -6.47 11.58
N ASN A 14 -8.32 -7.16 12.71
CA ASN A 14 -7.73 -8.48 12.94
C ASN A 14 -8.73 -9.57 12.56
N GLU A 15 -9.12 -9.57 11.28
CA GLU A 15 -10.09 -10.49 10.71
C GLU A 15 -9.52 -11.05 9.41
N PRO A 16 -9.86 -12.30 9.04
CA PRO A 16 -9.41 -12.88 7.78
C PRO A 16 -9.85 -12.05 6.56
N PRO A 17 -9.06 -12.04 5.46
CA PRO A 17 -9.42 -11.39 4.21
C PRO A 17 -10.83 -11.76 3.73
N GLN A 18 -11.58 -10.77 3.25
CA GLN A 18 -12.94 -10.94 2.76
C GLN A 18 -13.03 -10.82 1.24
N PRO A 19 -14.04 -11.44 0.60
CA PRO A 19 -14.31 -11.20 -0.81
C PRO A 19 -14.48 -9.71 -1.11
N GLY A 20 -13.74 -9.20 -2.09
CA GLY A 20 -13.76 -7.79 -2.48
C GLY A 20 -12.68 -6.92 -1.81
N ASP A 21 -11.96 -7.44 -0.81
CA ASP A 21 -10.75 -6.78 -0.31
C ASP A 21 -9.67 -6.77 -1.41
N LEU A 22 -8.98 -5.64 -1.57
CA LEU A 22 -7.86 -5.52 -2.49
C LEU A 22 -6.56 -6.01 -1.82
N ALA A 23 -5.64 -6.62 -2.57
CA ALA A 23 -4.35 -7.01 -2.01
C ALA A 23 -3.47 -5.77 -1.70
N ALA A 24 -2.93 -5.72 -0.50
CA ALA A 24 -1.89 -4.79 -0.07
C ALA A 24 -0.54 -5.51 -0.09
N GLU A 25 0.36 -5.20 -1.03
CA GLU A 25 1.71 -5.77 -1.00
C GLU A 25 2.60 -5.06 0.02
N ARG A 26 2.32 -3.80 0.33
CA ARG A 26 3.01 -3.06 1.39
C ARG A 26 2.04 -2.15 2.12
N VAL A 27 2.20 -2.08 3.44
CA VAL A 27 1.47 -1.14 4.30
C VAL A 27 2.50 -0.30 5.03
N PHE A 28 2.22 0.99 5.13
CA PHE A 28 2.99 1.93 5.93
C PHE A 28 2.05 2.68 6.85
N VAL A 29 2.44 2.74 8.12
CA VAL A 29 1.73 3.47 9.17
C VAL A 29 2.75 4.32 9.89
N HIS A 30 2.53 5.62 9.92
CA HIS A 30 3.32 6.57 10.68
C HIS A 30 2.42 7.34 11.64
N ALA A 31 2.53 7.02 12.92
CA ALA A 31 1.73 7.60 13.99
C ALA A 31 2.37 8.88 14.56
N SER A 32 2.62 9.86 13.70
CA SER A 32 3.01 11.22 14.09
C SER A 32 1.80 12.08 14.45
N GLU A 33 2.03 13.33 14.89
CA GLU A 33 0.98 14.33 15.15
C GLU A 33 0.03 14.49 13.96
N LEU A 34 0.57 14.50 12.74
CA LEU A 34 -0.19 14.28 11.52
C LEU A 34 0.00 12.83 11.09
N PRO A 35 -0.94 11.92 11.37
CA PRO A 35 -0.77 10.52 11.04
C PRO A 35 -0.78 10.34 9.52
N GLU A 36 0.11 9.48 9.01
CA GLU A 36 0.17 9.14 7.60
C GLU A 36 0.07 7.63 7.41
N VAL A 37 -0.88 7.22 6.58
CA VAL A 37 -1.10 5.81 6.25
C VAL A 37 -1.23 5.65 4.73
N TRP A 38 -0.49 4.69 4.19
CA TRP A 38 -0.63 4.31 2.79
C TRP A 38 -0.40 2.83 2.55
N VAL A 39 -0.96 2.36 1.43
CA VAL A 39 -0.82 1.01 0.91
C VAL A 39 -0.19 1.06 -0.47
N GLU A 40 0.78 0.20 -0.77
CA GLU A 40 1.15 -0.12 -2.15
C GLU A 40 0.33 -1.35 -2.59
N THR A 41 -0.35 -1.23 -3.73
CA THR A 41 -1.16 -2.28 -4.35
C THR A 41 -0.80 -2.43 -5.84
N GLU A 42 -0.84 -3.65 -6.38
CA GLU A 42 -0.79 -3.92 -7.82
C GLU A 42 -2.18 -3.97 -8.47
N HIS A 43 -3.26 -3.90 -7.67
CA HIS A 43 -4.61 -3.83 -8.20
C HIS A 43 -4.84 -2.54 -8.99
N GLN A 44 -5.38 -2.69 -10.20
CA GLN A 44 -5.67 -1.57 -11.08
C GLN A 44 -7.03 -0.91 -10.79
N SER A 45 -7.90 -1.59 -10.05
CA SER A 45 -9.27 -1.19 -9.75
C SER A 45 -9.42 -0.50 -8.39
N VAL A 46 -8.40 0.22 -7.93
CA VAL A 46 -8.50 1.01 -6.69
C VAL A 46 -9.58 2.09 -6.88
N PRO A 47 -10.53 2.22 -5.94
CA PRO A 47 -11.56 3.25 -6.01
C PRO A 47 -11.02 4.68 -6.18
N GLU A 48 -11.89 5.56 -6.66
CA GLU A 48 -11.56 6.98 -6.78
C GLU A 48 -11.44 7.69 -5.43
N ARG A 49 -10.81 8.86 -5.44
CA ARG A 49 -10.67 9.72 -4.25
C ARG A 49 -12.03 9.96 -3.59
N GLY A 50 -12.06 9.89 -2.25
CA GLY A 50 -13.26 10.05 -1.44
C GLY A 50 -14.12 8.80 -1.33
N LYS A 51 -13.74 7.67 -1.95
CA LYS A 51 -14.44 6.39 -1.80
C LYS A 51 -13.77 5.51 -0.74
N ALA A 52 -14.59 4.74 -0.04
CA ALA A 52 -14.12 3.72 0.89
C ALA A 52 -13.45 2.57 0.12
N VAL A 53 -12.46 1.96 0.75
CA VAL A 53 -11.74 0.79 0.24
C VAL A 53 -11.26 -0.04 1.42
N THR A 54 -11.25 -1.35 1.26
CA THR A 54 -10.61 -2.27 2.20
C THR A 54 -9.53 -3.04 1.47
N PHE A 55 -8.37 -3.12 2.11
CA PHE A 55 -7.27 -3.96 1.68
C PHE A 55 -7.04 -5.09 2.67
N ALA A 56 -6.68 -6.25 2.16
CA ALA A 56 -6.13 -7.36 2.92
C ALA A 56 -4.62 -7.44 2.67
N LEU A 57 -3.84 -7.82 3.68
CA LEU A 57 -2.41 -8.07 3.50
C LEU A 57 -2.22 -9.19 2.47
N ALA A 58 -1.38 -8.96 1.46
CA ALA A 58 -1.14 -9.95 0.40
C ALA A 58 -0.49 -11.24 0.93
N ARG A 59 0.11 -11.20 2.12
CA ARG A 59 0.73 -12.34 2.81
C ARG A 59 0.49 -12.19 4.32
N PRO A 60 0.28 -13.29 5.06
CA PRO A 60 0.24 -13.25 6.53
C PRO A 60 1.56 -12.71 7.08
N MET A 61 1.49 -11.75 8.03
CA MET A 61 2.67 -11.12 8.62
C MET A 61 2.78 -11.29 10.15
N GLY A 62 1.70 -11.70 10.83
CA GLY A 62 1.70 -11.85 12.29
C GLY A 62 1.82 -10.54 13.09
N ILE A 63 1.43 -9.41 12.49
CA ILE A 63 1.58 -8.06 13.07
C ILE A 63 0.34 -7.53 13.80
N GLY A 64 -0.65 -8.40 14.06
CA GLY A 64 -1.85 -8.08 14.84
C GLY A 64 -3.03 -7.50 14.03
N PHE A 65 -2.92 -7.41 12.72
CA PHE A 65 -4.05 -7.16 11.81
C PHE A 65 -3.79 -7.85 10.46
N GLU A 66 -4.86 -8.12 9.73
CA GLU A 66 -4.79 -8.69 8.38
C GLU A 66 -5.50 -7.81 7.34
N ARG A 67 -6.32 -6.86 7.80
CA ARG A 67 -7.06 -5.94 6.92
C ARG A 67 -6.89 -4.50 7.36
N ILE A 68 -6.95 -3.60 6.39
CA ILE A 68 -6.94 -2.16 6.57
C ILE A 68 -8.05 -1.55 5.72
N THR A 69 -8.95 -0.81 6.35
CA THR A 69 -10.03 -0.09 5.67
C THR A 69 -9.86 1.41 5.86
N GLY A 70 -10.32 2.19 4.89
CA GLY A 70 -10.27 3.63 4.95
C GLY A 70 -10.85 4.27 3.70
N THR A 71 -10.69 5.59 3.59
CA THR A 71 -11.12 6.38 2.45
C THR A 71 -9.92 6.76 1.60
N VAL A 72 -10.00 6.60 0.27
CA VAL A 72 -8.93 6.99 -0.65
C VAL A 72 -8.74 8.50 -0.61
N GLU A 73 -7.60 8.96 -0.10
CA GLU A 73 -7.24 10.38 -0.08
C GLU A 73 -6.54 10.80 -1.38
N ARG A 74 -5.56 10.00 -1.83
CA ARG A 74 -4.81 10.24 -3.08
C ARG A 74 -4.20 8.93 -3.61
N LYS A 75 -4.06 8.85 -4.94
CA LYS A 75 -3.41 7.74 -5.66
C LYS A 75 -2.15 8.25 -6.33
N VAL A 76 -1.02 7.60 -6.09
CA VAL A 76 0.29 7.94 -6.67
C VAL A 76 0.82 6.73 -7.43
N PRO A 77 0.74 6.72 -8.77
CA PRO A 77 1.29 5.63 -9.56
C PRO A 77 2.81 5.62 -9.45
N LYS A 78 3.38 4.48 -9.05
CA LYS A 78 4.84 4.31 -8.99
C LYS A 78 5.33 4.03 -10.41
N ARG A 79 5.95 5.02 -11.04
CA ARG A 79 6.73 4.75 -12.25
C ARG A 79 7.89 3.85 -11.87
N ALA A 80 8.15 2.80 -12.65
CA ALA A 80 9.36 2.01 -12.51
C ALA A 80 10.57 2.94 -12.71
N SER A 81 11.17 3.40 -11.63
CA SER A 81 12.38 4.21 -11.73
C SER A 81 13.49 3.33 -12.28
N ARG A 82 14.08 3.70 -13.41
CA ARG A 82 15.24 3.09 -14.08
C ARG A 82 16.52 3.07 -13.20
N ALA A 83 16.43 3.45 -11.93
CA ALA A 83 17.55 3.60 -10.99
C ALA A 83 18.06 2.27 -10.38
N ALA A 84 17.37 1.14 -10.56
CA ALA A 84 17.83 -0.16 -10.07
C ALA A 84 18.83 -0.87 -11.02
N ARG A 85 19.13 -0.32 -12.21
CA ARG A 85 20.04 -0.95 -13.20
C ARG A 85 21.43 -0.32 -13.26
N MET A 86 21.82 0.50 -12.29
CA MET A 86 23.09 1.24 -12.35
C MET A 86 23.86 1.19 -11.03
N VAL A 87 23.93 0.00 -10.41
CA VAL A 87 24.90 -0.29 -9.37
C VAL A 87 25.54 -1.64 -9.67
N ARG A 88 26.86 -1.61 -9.87
CA ARG A 88 27.82 -2.70 -10.18
C ARG A 88 28.08 -2.99 -11.66
N THR A 89 28.89 -2.12 -12.25
CA THR A 89 30.21 -2.54 -12.76
C THR A 89 31.17 -1.39 -12.51
N ASP A 90 32.03 -1.54 -11.51
CA ASP A 90 33.23 -0.71 -11.35
C ASP A 90 34.16 -0.95 -12.56
N PRO A 91 34.78 0.09 -13.13
CA PRO A 91 35.93 -0.08 -13.99
C PRO A 91 37.17 -0.15 -13.11
N ALA A 92 37.71 -1.35 -12.92
CA ALA A 92 39.07 -1.52 -12.45
C ALA A 92 39.67 -2.75 -13.13
N GLN A 93 40.31 -2.51 -14.28
CA GLN A 93 41.69 -2.90 -14.58
C GLN A 93 42.11 -2.32 -15.93
#